data_AF-A0A510KPD7-F1
#
_entry.id   AF-A0A510KPD7-F1
#
_cell.length_a   1.000
_cell.length_b   1.000
_cell.length_c   1.000
_cell.angle_alpha   90.00
_cell.angle_beta   90.00
_cell.angle_gamma   90.00
#
_symmetry.space_group_name_H-M   'P 1'
#
loop_
_entity.id
_entity.type
_entity.pdbx_description
1 polymer ?
#
loop_
_entity_poly.entity_id
_entity_poly.type
_entity_poly.pdbx_seq_one_letter_code
_entity_poly.pdbx_strand_id
1 'polypeptide(L)'
;MTTVIFIYLIATMENIAKPVATSAEDFKENPTMFYPDWDSETMKYSTVLLQNPVIDSETGELREMTEFEKVKAGKRILDDGSYLDEVNKTIVTISKPNEYSVWDKDGNIWTEDKTLKKSYLEKKRYEQQQKYISLKSKKEKLEEEKTEFEDLGFDTSVTEENIKNTDEEMKKVLTEVKAITKELKTL
;
A
#
# COMPACT_ATOMS: atom_id res chain seq x y z
N MET A 1 -31.43 -25.89 -10.46
CA MET A 1 -30.00 -25.60 -10.64
C MET A 1 -29.29 -26.24 -9.48
N THR A 2 -28.34 -27.15 -9.70
CA THR A 2 -27.64 -27.84 -8.60
C THR A 2 -26.61 -26.92 -7.92
N THR A 3 -26.36 -27.14 -6.64
CA THR A 3 -25.42 -26.35 -5.82
C THR A 3 -24.37 -27.27 -5.18
N VAL A 4 -23.11 -26.86 -5.16
CA VAL A 4 -22.06 -27.56 -4.40
C VAL A 4 -22.13 -27.11 -2.95
N ILE A 5 -22.19 -28.07 -2.03
CA ILE A 5 -22.15 -27.82 -0.59
C ILE A 5 -20.77 -28.20 -0.08
N PHE A 6 -20.15 -27.33 0.70
CA PHE A 6 -18.87 -27.57 1.35
C PHE A 6 -19.13 -27.92 2.80
N ILE A 7 -18.85 -29.16 3.20
CA ILE A 7 -19.02 -29.65 4.57
C ILE A 7 -17.69 -29.51 5.32
N TYR A 8 -17.74 -28.95 6.52
CA TYR A 8 -16.59 -28.73 7.38
C TYR A 8 -16.76 -29.46 8.72
N LEU A 9 -15.69 -30.09 9.19
CA LEU A 9 -15.65 -30.70 10.52
C LEU A 9 -15.46 -29.62 11.58
N ILE A 10 -16.31 -29.57 12.60
CA ILE A 10 -16.26 -28.53 13.64
C ILE A 10 -14.94 -28.58 14.43
N ALA A 11 -14.40 -29.77 14.67
CA ALA A 11 -13.20 -29.96 15.47
C ALA A 11 -11.93 -29.36 14.83
N THR A 12 -11.84 -29.35 13.50
CA THR A 12 -10.62 -28.95 12.77
C THR A 12 -10.84 -27.77 11.83
N MET A 13 -12.09 -27.41 11.55
CA MET A 13 -12.50 -26.49 10.49
C MET A 13 -12.01 -26.93 9.09
N GLU A 14 -11.65 -28.20 8.89
CA GLU A 14 -11.26 -28.71 7.58
C GLU A 14 -12.48 -29.00 6.71
N ASN A 15 -12.39 -28.68 5.42
CA ASN A 15 -13.40 -29.11 4.44
C ASN A 15 -13.26 -30.61 4.18
N ILE A 16 -14.22 -31.40 4.62
CA ILE A 16 -14.16 -32.88 4.57
C ILE A 16 -14.97 -33.48 3.41
N ALA A 17 -15.96 -32.76 2.88
CA ALA A 17 -16.78 -33.23 1.77
C ALA A 17 -17.34 -32.10 0.91
N LYS A 18 -17.71 -32.44 -0.33
CA LYS A 18 -18.23 -31.52 -1.35
C LYS A 18 -19.43 -32.11 -2.13
N PRO A 19 -20.53 -32.53 -1.48
CA PRO A 19 -21.66 -33.09 -2.20
C PRO A 19 -22.33 -32.06 -3.13
N VAL A 20 -22.97 -32.56 -4.19
CA VAL A 20 -23.81 -31.77 -5.08
C VAL A 20 -25.26 -31.96 -4.65
N ALA A 21 -25.90 -30.88 -4.22
CA ALA A 21 -27.31 -30.88 -3.83
C ALA A 21 -28.18 -30.22 -4.91
N THR A 22 -29.48 -30.53 -4.88
CA THR A 22 -30.46 -29.93 -5.80
C THR A 22 -30.64 -28.43 -5.52
N SER A 23 -30.52 -28.01 -4.26
CA SER A 23 -30.41 -26.62 -3.80
C SER A 23 -29.80 -26.58 -2.39
N ALA A 24 -29.48 -25.39 -1.88
CA ALA A 24 -29.02 -25.23 -0.49
C ALA A 24 -30.15 -25.51 0.52
N GLU A 25 -31.39 -25.15 0.17
CA GLU A 25 -32.60 -25.45 0.92
C GLU A 25 -32.85 -26.95 1.02
N ASP A 26 -32.76 -27.69 -0.10
CA ASP A 26 -32.93 -29.15 -0.09
C ASP A 26 -31.88 -29.83 0.81
N PHE A 27 -30.63 -29.37 0.76
CA PHE A 27 -29.58 -29.87 1.66
C PHE A 27 -29.89 -29.55 3.12
N LYS A 28 -30.40 -28.36 3.42
CA LYS A 28 -30.77 -27.97 4.79
C LYS A 28 -31.92 -28.81 5.33
N GLU A 29 -32.92 -29.11 4.50
CA GLU A 29 -34.09 -29.91 4.88
C GLU A 29 -33.77 -31.39 5.07
N ASN A 30 -32.91 -31.97 4.22
CA ASN A 30 -32.57 -33.38 4.26
C ASN A 30 -31.10 -33.68 3.88
N PRO A 31 -30.12 -33.30 4.72
CA PRO A 31 -28.70 -33.40 4.37
C PRO A 31 -28.22 -34.84 4.17
N THR A 32 -28.81 -35.80 4.90
CA THR A 32 -28.47 -37.23 4.79
C THR A 32 -28.84 -37.83 3.43
N MET A 33 -29.76 -37.22 2.68
CA MET A 33 -30.06 -37.60 1.29
C MET A 33 -28.87 -37.35 0.35
N PHE A 34 -28.06 -36.32 0.65
CA PHE A 34 -26.92 -35.90 -0.19
C PHE A 34 -25.57 -36.35 0.38
N TYR A 35 -25.49 -36.54 1.70
CA TYR A 35 -24.31 -37.00 2.42
C TYR A 35 -24.75 -37.89 3.60
N PRO A 36 -24.84 -39.23 3.42
CA PRO A 36 -25.40 -40.15 4.41
C PRO A 36 -24.76 -40.09 5.80
N ASP A 37 -23.47 -39.77 5.88
CA ASP A 37 -22.71 -39.64 7.12
C ASP A 37 -22.84 -38.24 7.76
N TRP A 38 -23.82 -37.42 7.34
CA TRP A 38 -24.05 -36.10 7.90
C TRP A 38 -24.39 -36.18 9.40
N ASP A 39 -23.65 -35.40 10.19
CA ASP A 39 -23.90 -35.22 11.61
C ASP A 39 -23.87 -33.73 11.97
N SER A 40 -25.02 -33.18 12.37
CA SER A 40 -25.15 -31.76 12.72
C SER A 40 -24.44 -31.36 14.02
N GLU A 41 -24.06 -32.33 14.86
CA GLU A 41 -23.30 -32.07 16.09
C GLU A 41 -21.81 -31.85 15.81
N THR A 42 -21.28 -32.49 14.77
CA THR A 42 -19.85 -32.47 14.43
C THR A 42 -19.55 -31.73 13.13
N MET A 43 -20.56 -31.41 12.32
CA MET A 43 -20.39 -30.81 10.99
C MET A 43 -21.20 -29.51 10.80
N LYS A 44 -20.64 -28.62 9.99
CA LYS A 44 -21.33 -27.44 9.44
C LYS A 44 -21.14 -27.40 7.93
N TYR A 45 -21.97 -26.63 7.24
CA TYR A 45 -21.85 -26.51 5.78
C TYR A 45 -21.85 -25.05 5.33
N SER A 46 -21.32 -24.82 4.13
CA SER A 46 -21.41 -23.55 3.40
C SER A 46 -21.67 -23.83 1.92
N THR A 47 -22.31 -22.89 1.23
CA THR A 47 -22.47 -22.91 -0.23
C THR A 47 -21.25 -22.33 -0.96
N VAL A 48 -20.28 -21.80 -0.21
CA VAL A 48 -19.03 -21.23 -0.71
C VAL A 48 -17.84 -21.91 -0.04
N LEU A 49 -16.75 -22.09 -0.79
CA LEU A 49 -15.50 -22.58 -0.24
C LEU A 49 -14.84 -21.51 0.63
N LEU A 50 -14.70 -21.78 1.92
CA LEU A 50 -14.04 -20.95 2.91
C LEU A 50 -12.58 -21.36 3.01
N GLN A 51 -11.68 -20.38 3.01
CA GLN A 51 -10.23 -20.61 3.13
C GLN A 51 -9.81 -20.66 4.61
N ASN A 52 -10.42 -19.81 5.44
CA ASN A 52 -10.23 -19.77 6.88
C ASN A 52 -11.58 -19.84 7.58
N PRO A 53 -12.25 -21.00 7.50
CA PRO A 53 -13.50 -21.23 8.22
C PRO A 53 -13.34 -21.00 9.73
N VAL A 54 -14.38 -20.42 10.32
CA VAL A 54 -14.56 -20.24 11.76
C VAL A 54 -16.05 -20.30 12.11
N ILE A 55 -16.36 -20.75 13.32
CA ILE A 55 -17.71 -20.66 13.87
C ILE A 55 -17.86 -19.31 14.56
N ASP A 56 -18.88 -18.57 14.16
CA ASP A 56 -19.23 -17.33 14.82
C ASP A 56 -19.70 -17.61 16.26
N SER A 57 -19.08 -16.95 17.23
CA SER A 57 -19.38 -17.18 18.65
C SER A 57 -20.76 -16.66 19.08
N GLU A 58 -21.35 -15.73 18.33
CA GLU A 58 -22.64 -15.12 18.65
C GLU A 58 -23.77 -15.88 17.95
N THR A 59 -23.61 -16.23 16.68
CA THR A 59 -24.67 -16.90 15.88
C THR A 59 -24.53 -18.42 15.85
N GLY A 60 -23.34 -18.97 16.12
CA GLY A 60 -23.04 -20.39 15.95
C GLY A 60 -22.97 -20.85 14.48
N GLU A 61 -22.94 -19.89 13.54
CA GLU A 61 -22.88 -20.15 12.10
C GLU A 61 -21.44 -20.26 11.60
N LEU A 62 -21.26 -21.05 10.54
CA LEU A 62 -19.98 -21.18 9.87
C LEU A 62 -19.78 -20.00 8.91
N ARG A 63 -18.63 -19.32 9.02
CA ARG A 63 -18.26 -18.21 8.14
C ARG A 63 -16.76 -18.19 7.87
N GLU A 64 -16.34 -17.33 6.95
CA GLU A 64 -14.93 -16.98 6.79
C GLU A 64 -14.46 -16.10 7.97
N MET A 65 -13.22 -16.29 8.42
CA MET A 65 -12.57 -15.39 9.35
C MET A 65 -12.51 -13.97 8.77
N THR A 66 -12.76 -12.98 9.62
CA THR A 66 -12.44 -11.58 9.34
C THR A 66 -10.92 -11.39 9.26
N GLU A 67 -10.46 -10.29 8.68
CA GLU A 67 -9.02 -10.00 8.61
C GLU A 67 -8.39 -9.87 10.00
N PHE A 68 -9.11 -9.31 10.98
CA PHE A 68 -8.68 -9.26 12.38
C PHE A 68 -8.41 -10.66 12.96
N GLU A 69 -9.36 -11.58 12.77
CA GLU A 69 -9.23 -12.96 13.24
C GLU A 69 -8.09 -13.70 12.54
N LYS A 70 -7.88 -13.48 11.24
CA LYS A 70 -6.75 -14.07 10.50
C LYS A 70 -5.41 -13.63 11.07
N VAL A 71 -5.28 -12.35 11.44
CA VAL A 71 -4.05 -11.84 12.06
C VAL A 71 -3.85 -12.47 13.44
N LYS A 72 -4.89 -12.51 14.28
CA LYS A 72 -4.81 -13.16 15.60
C LYS A 72 -4.47 -14.64 15.53
N ALA A 73 -4.97 -15.34 14.52
CA ALA A 73 -4.67 -16.74 14.27
C ALA A 73 -3.30 -16.99 13.62
N GLY A 74 -2.49 -15.94 13.40
CA GLY A 74 -1.17 -16.05 12.76
C GLY A 74 -1.23 -16.42 11.27
N LYS A 75 -2.40 -16.30 10.64
CA LYS A 75 -2.61 -16.61 9.22
C LYS A 75 -2.34 -15.42 8.30
N ARG A 76 -2.29 -14.22 8.87
CA ARG A 76 -1.92 -12.98 8.20
C ARG A 76 -0.93 -12.20 9.06
N ILE A 77 0.15 -11.71 8.45
CA ILE A 77 1.06 -10.75 9.06
C ILE A 77 0.59 -9.35 8.66
N LEU A 78 0.60 -8.41 9.59
CA LEU A 78 0.27 -7.02 9.29
C LEU A 78 1.40 -6.34 8.53
N ASP A 79 1.00 -5.51 7.57
CA ASP A 79 1.88 -4.58 6.89
C ASP A 79 2.35 -3.48 7.86
N ASP A 80 3.50 -2.88 7.57
CA ASP A 80 3.99 -1.73 8.32
C ASP A 80 2.99 -0.56 8.21
N GLY A 81 2.72 0.09 9.33
CA GLY A 81 1.67 1.11 9.43
C GLY A 81 0.33 0.57 9.93
N SER A 82 0.18 -0.74 10.12
CA SER A 82 -1.07 -1.34 10.59
C SER A 82 -0.95 -1.97 11.97
N TYR A 83 -2.04 -1.92 12.74
CA TYR A 83 -2.15 -2.58 14.06
C TYR A 83 -3.58 -3.07 14.33
N LEU A 84 -3.70 -3.98 15.31
CA LEU A 84 -4.99 -4.50 15.75
C LEU A 84 -5.65 -3.55 16.76
N ASP A 85 -6.88 -3.15 16.47
CA ASP A 85 -7.76 -2.52 17.45
C ASP A 85 -8.59 -3.61 18.13
N GLU A 86 -8.17 -3.99 19.34
CA GLU A 86 -8.81 -5.03 20.16
C GLU A 86 -10.22 -4.65 20.61
N VAL A 87 -10.53 -3.35 20.72
CA VAL A 87 -11.83 -2.87 21.20
C VAL A 87 -12.86 -2.99 20.08
N ASN A 88 -12.50 -2.53 18.89
CA ASN A 88 -13.40 -2.52 17.73
C ASN A 88 -13.31 -3.81 16.90
N LYS A 89 -12.36 -4.70 17.19
CA LYS A 89 -12.06 -5.93 16.42
C LYS A 89 -11.76 -5.64 14.96
N THR A 90 -10.98 -4.59 14.70
CA THR A 90 -10.61 -4.13 13.35
C THR A 90 -9.10 -3.98 13.21
N ILE A 91 -8.65 -3.75 11.97
CA ILE A 91 -7.26 -3.37 11.69
C ILE A 91 -7.26 -1.88 11.40
N VAL A 92 -6.47 -1.13 12.16
CA VAL A 92 -6.20 0.28 11.90
C VAL A 92 -4.98 0.38 11.01
N THR A 93 -4.99 1.30 10.05
CA THR A 93 -3.86 1.56 9.14
C THR A 93 -3.55 3.04 9.12
N ILE A 94 -2.27 3.37 9.37
CA ILE A 94 -1.72 4.72 9.41
C ILE A 94 -0.79 4.87 8.22
N SER A 95 -1.09 5.83 7.35
CA SER A 95 -0.26 6.14 6.18
C SER A 95 1.16 6.51 6.58
N LYS A 96 2.14 5.97 5.85
CA LYS A 96 3.55 6.32 6.01
C LYS A 96 3.77 7.81 5.71
N PRO A 97 4.32 8.60 6.65
CA PRO A 97 4.38 10.06 6.48
C PRO A 97 5.49 10.52 5.53
N ASN A 98 6.59 9.77 5.42
CA ASN A 98 7.70 10.06 4.51
C ASN A 98 8.53 8.78 4.24
N GLU A 99 9.37 8.80 3.21
CA GLU A 99 10.18 7.65 2.74
C GLU A 99 11.13 7.08 3.80
N TYR A 100 11.59 7.93 4.71
CA TYR A 100 12.58 7.60 5.73
C TYR A 100 11.97 7.33 7.11
N SER A 101 10.66 7.09 7.18
CA SER A 101 10.01 6.61 8.39
C SER A 101 10.01 5.09 8.46
N VAL A 102 10.19 4.54 9.66
CA VAL A 102 10.12 3.10 9.96
C VAL A 102 8.98 2.90 10.95
N TRP A 103 8.26 1.79 10.79
CA TRP A 103 7.14 1.46 11.65
C TRP A 103 7.64 0.85 12.96
N ASP A 104 7.31 1.50 14.07
CA ASP A 104 7.48 0.95 15.41
C ASP A 104 6.24 0.11 15.75
N LYS A 105 6.40 -1.21 15.73
CA LYS A 105 5.32 -2.18 15.99
C LYS A 105 4.87 -2.19 17.45
N ASP A 106 5.75 -1.82 18.38
CA ASP A 106 5.42 -1.81 19.80
C ASP A 106 4.65 -0.53 20.14
N GLY A 107 5.06 0.59 19.54
CA GLY A 107 4.40 1.89 19.71
C GLY A 107 3.19 2.13 18.80
N ASN A 108 3.01 1.32 17.74
CA ASN A 108 2.06 1.57 16.64
C ASN A 108 2.19 2.98 16.03
N ILE A 109 3.43 3.43 15.82
CA ILE A 109 3.74 4.76 15.30
C ILE A 109 4.85 4.73 14.24
N TRP A 110 4.81 5.68 13.32
CA TRP A 110 5.92 5.93 12.40
C TRP A 110 7.00 6.78 13.07
N THR A 111 8.25 6.32 13.02
CA THR A 111 9.40 7.05 13.56
C THR A 111 10.39 7.36 12.45
N GLU A 112 10.91 8.59 12.41
CA GLU A 112 11.95 8.95 11.44
C GLU A 112 13.26 8.20 11.74
N ASP A 113 13.77 7.48 10.74
CA ASP A 113 15.10 6.88 10.79
C ASP A 113 16.13 7.88 10.24
N LYS A 114 17.10 8.25 11.09
CA LYS A 114 18.13 9.23 10.74
C LYS A 114 19.04 8.78 9.61
N THR A 115 19.34 7.49 9.51
CA THR A 115 20.21 6.92 8.47
C THR A 115 19.50 6.95 7.13
N LEU A 116 18.23 6.52 7.10
CA LEU A 116 17.40 6.60 5.89
C LEU A 116 17.17 8.06 5.48
N LYS A 117 16.92 8.95 6.43
CA LYS A 117 16.72 10.38 6.15
C LYS A 117 17.97 11.00 5.53
N LYS A 118 19.14 10.70 6.07
CA LYS A 118 20.42 11.15 5.50
C LYS A 118 20.58 10.65 4.07
N SER A 119 20.39 9.36 3.82
CA SER A 119 20.50 8.76 2.48
C SER A 119 19.50 9.39 1.49
N TYR A 120 18.25 9.59 1.92
CA TYR A 120 17.22 10.26 1.10
C TYR A 120 17.63 11.69 0.72
N LEU A 121 18.07 12.48 1.70
CA LEU A 121 18.50 13.86 1.48
C LEU A 121 19.77 13.95 0.62
N GLU A 122 20.73 13.05 0.77
CA GLU A 122 21.93 12.98 -0.07
C GLU A 122 21.57 12.72 -1.53
N LYS A 123 20.68 11.75 -1.80
CA LYS A 123 20.16 11.46 -3.14
C LYS A 123 19.43 12.66 -3.73
N LYS A 124 18.49 13.25 -2.97
CA LYS A 124 17.70 14.41 -3.42
C LYS A 124 18.59 15.62 -3.72
N ARG A 125 19.62 15.87 -2.91
CA ARG A 125 20.61 16.92 -3.16
C ARG A 125 21.34 16.69 -4.48
N TYR A 126 21.77 15.46 -4.74
CA TYR A 126 22.47 15.12 -5.97
C TYR A 126 21.58 15.32 -7.22
N GLU A 127 20.31 14.88 -7.16
CA GLU A 127 19.35 15.11 -8.24
C GLU A 127 19.15 16.61 -8.54
N GLN A 128 19.05 17.45 -7.50
CA GLN A 128 18.94 18.89 -7.66
C GLN A 128 20.22 19.52 -8.23
N GLN A 129 21.40 19.02 -7.84
CA GLN A 129 22.67 19.45 -8.44
C GLN A 129 22.73 19.11 -9.94
N GLN A 130 22.30 17.91 -10.34
CA GLN A 130 22.21 17.53 -11.75
C GLN A 130 21.21 18.42 -12.51
N LYS A 131 20.04 18.69 -11.92
CA LYS A 131 19.06 19.63 -12.49
C LYS A 131 19.66 21.02 -12.71
N TYR A 132 20.43 21.53 -11.76
CA TYR A 132 21.11 22.81 -11.90
C TYR A 132 22.09 22.83 -13.09
N ILE A 133 22.90 21.78 -13.26
CA ILE A 133 23.83 21.66 -14.40
C ILE A 133 23.07 21.63 -15.73
N SER A 134 21.95 20.89 -15.80
CA SER A 134 21.10 20.85 -16.99
C SER A 134 20.52 22.23 -17.34
N LEU A 135 19.98 22.95 -16.35
CA LEU A 135 19.48 24.31 -16.53
C LEU A 135 20.58 25.28 -16.98
N LYS A 136 21.79 25.14 -16.43
CA LYS A 136 22.94 25.95 -16.83
C LYS A 136 23.28 25.74 -18.31
N SER A 137 23.34 24.50 -18.78
CA SER A 137 23.58 24.20 -20.21
C SER A 137 22.44 24.69 -21.10
N LYS A 138 21.18 24.57 -20.66
CA LYS A 138 20.03 25.17 -21.35
C LYS A 138 20.19 26.69 -21.48
N LYS A 139 20.58 27.36 -20.40
CA LYS A 139 20.83 28.82 -20.42
C LYS A 139 21.91 29.17 -21.43
N GLU A 140 23.06 28.49 -21.40
CA GLU A 140 24.17 28.73 -22.34
C GLU A 140 23.69 28.67 -23.80
N LYS A 141 22.88 27.68 -24.16
CA LYS A 141 22.28 27.57 -25.50
C LYS A 141 21.33 28.71 -25.86
N LEU A 142 20.53 29.17 -24.90
CA LEU A 142 19.62 30.30 -25.11
C LEU A 142 20.39 31.61 -25.29
N GLU A 143 21.52 31.79 -24.61
CA GLU A 143 22.38 32.97 -24.78
C GLU A 143 23.09 32.96 -26.16
N GLU A 144 23.51 31.77 -26.63
CA GLU A 144 24.02 31.58 -27.99
C GLU A 144 22.94 31.91 -29.04
N GLU A 145 21.73 31.35 -28.89
CA GLU A 145 20.59 31.64 -29.77
C GLU A 145 20.25 33.13 -29.80
N LYS A 146 20.21 33.77 -28.62
CA LYS A 146 19.97 35.20 -28.50
C LYS A 146 20.99 36.00 -29.31
N THR A 147 22.27 35.67 -29.18
CA THR A 147 23.36 36.35 -29.90
C THR A 147 23.18 36.20 -31.42
N GLU A 148 22.86 35.00 -31.89
CA GLU A 148 22.63 34.75 -33.32
C GLU A 148 21.40 35.51 -33.85
N PHE A 149 20.31 35.58 -33.08
CA PHE A 149 19.14 36.37 -33.46
C PHE A 149 19.44 37.87 -33.50
N GLU A 150 20.22 38.40 -32.56
CA GLU A 150 20.66 39.80 -32.58
C GLU A 150 21.49 40.11 -33.83
N ASP A 151 22.45 39.25 -34.19
CA ASP A 151 23.30 39.41 -35.38
C ASP A 151 22.49 39.37 -36.69
N LEU A 152 21.39 38.60 -36.73
CA LEU A 152 20.49 38.49 -37.88
C LEU A 152 19.38 39.56 -37.90
N GLY A 153 19.26 40.37 -36.83
CA GLY A 153 18.22 41.39 -36.69
C GLY A 153 16.82 40.82 -36.42
N PHE A 154 16.74 39.63 -35.81
CA PHE A 154 15.47 39.01 -35.38
C PHE A 154 15.02 39.53 -34.00
N ASP A 155 13.73 39.39 -33.69
CA ASP A 155 13.20 39.71 -32.35
C ASP A 155 13.70 38.68 -31.32
N THR A 156 14.22 39.17 -30.19
CA THR A 156 14.80 38.34 -29.12
C THR A 156 13.94 38.27 -27.87
N SER A 157 12.80 38.97 -27.84
CA SER A 157 11.96 39.13 -26.64
C SER A 157 11.61 37.81 -25.95
N VAL A 158 11.27 36.78 -26.73
CA VAL A 158 10.92 35.44 -26.23
C VAL A 158 12.15 34.71 -25.66
N THR A 159 13.31 34.78 -26.35
CA THR A 159 14.55 34.15 -25.88
C THR A 159 15.03 34.81 -24.58
N GLU A 160 14.91 36.14 -24.46
CA GLU A 160 15.20 36.87 -23.22
C GLU A 160 14.30 36.46 -22.06
N GLU A 161 12.99 36.30 -22.31
CA GLU A 161 12.06 35.81 -21.30
C GLU A 161 12.41 34.38 -20.86
N ASN A 162 12.76 33.50 -21.80
CA ASN A 162 13.18 32.13 -21.52
C ASN A 162 14.47 32.06 -20.69
N ILE A 163 15.45 32.95 -20.96
CA ILE A 163 16.67 33.09 -20.17
C ILE A 163 16.31 33.50 -18.74
N LYS A 164 15.48 34.54 -18.58
CA LYS A 164 15.02 35.02 -17.27
C LYS A 164 14.31 33.91 -16.47
N ASN A 165 13.39 33.19 -17.10
CA ASN A 165 12.67 32.08 -16.47
C ASN A 165 13.65 30.96 -16.03
N THR A 166 14.63 30.64 -16.88
CA THR A 166 15.67 29.65 -16.56
C THR A 166 16.53 30.11 -15.37
N ASP A 167 16.90 31.39 -15.29
CA ASP A 167 17.62 31.96 -14.14
C ASP A 167 16.82 31.89 -12.84
N GLU A 168 15.52 32.17 -12.89
CA GLU A 168 14.63 32.05 -11.74
C GLU A 168 14.53 30.60 -11.24
N GLU A 169 14.40 29.64 -12.15
CA GLU A 169 14.44 28.21 -11.81
C GLU A 169 15.77 27.80 -11.18
N MET A 170 16.90 28.23 -11.75
CA MET A 170 18.23 27.96 -11.20
C MET A 170 18.39 28.51 -9.78
N LYS A 171 17.85 29.71 -9.49
CA LYS A 171 17.85 30.29 -8.14
C LYS A 171 17.04 29.46 -7.15
N LYS A 172 15.87 28.94 -7.56
CA LYS A 172 15.05 28.04 -6.73
C LYS A 172 15.81 26.75 -6.40
N VAL A 173 16.38 26.10 -7.42
CA VAL A 173 17.18 24.88 -7.25
C VAL A 173 18.37 25.10 -6.30
N LEU A 174 19.10 26.20 -6.46
CA LEU A 174 20.22 26.52 -5.57
C LEU A 174 19.78 26.73 -4.12
N THR A 175 18.60 27.32 -3.91
CA THR A 175 18.02 27.50 -2.58
C THR A 175 17.66 26.16 -1.94
N GLU A 176 17.06 25.25 -2.69
CA GLU A 176 16.76 23.88 -2.23
C GLU A 176 18.04 23.11 -1.87
N VAL A 177 19.06 23.15 -2.72
CA VAL A 177 20.35 22.49 -2.45
C VAL A 177 20.98 23.02 -1.16
N LYS A 178 20.93 24.35 -0.94
CA LYS A 178 21.43 24.96 0.30
C LYS A 178 20.63 24.52 1.52
N ALA A 179 19.30 24.45 1.43
CA ALA A 179 18.44 23.99 2.51
C ALA A 179 18.74 22.53 2.87
N ILE A 180 18.80 21.63 1.89
CA ILE A 180 19.13 20.21 2.10
C ILE A 180 20.53 20.07 2.71
N THR A 181 21.50 20.84 2.21
CA THR A 181 22.87 20.83 2.74
C THR A 181 22.94 21.30 4.20
N LYS A 182 22.08 22.26 4.60
CA LYS A 182 21.98 22.70 5.98
C LYS A 182 21.35 21.62 6.86
N GLU A 183 20.28 20.99 6.40
CA GLU A 183 19.61 19.90 7.13
C GLU A 183 20.54 18.69 7.33
N LEU A 184 21.27 18.28 6.30
CA LEU A 184 22.27 17.20 6.38
C LEU A 184 23.37 17.45 7.42
N LYS A 185 23.69 18.72 7.73
CA LYS A 185 24.67 19.07 8.77
C LYS A 185 24.11 18.94 10.19
N THR A 186 22.80 18.84 10.33
CA THR A 186 22.09 18.74 11.62
C THR A 186 21.68 17.31 11.99
N LEU A 187 21.81 16.36 11.05
CA LEU A 187 21.57 14.93 11.27
C LEU A 187 22.79 14.24 11.87
#